data_AF-A0A841BJJ7-F1
#
_entry.id   AF-A0A841BJJ7-F1
#
_cell.length_a   1.000
_cell.length_b   1.000
_cell.length_c   1.000
_cell.angle_alpha   90.00
_cell.angle_beta   90.00
_cell.angle_gamma   90.00
#
_symmetry.space_group_name_H-M   'P 1'
#
loop_
_entity.id
_entity.type
_entity.pdbx_description
1 polymer ?
#
loop_
_entity_poly.entity_id
_entity_poly.type
_entity_poly.pdbx_seq_one_letter_code
_entity_poly.pdbx_strand_id
1 'polypeptide(L)'
;MGPLGYDGLRESLIEFFGEPAEMLILEEEVSEVESGGSVAALSPYRYMSNVFFYGLLVPALERDDTAMIGKCCDFVEEVLRTDDDELRQCLTIRVSESVFMRRQWIETALRHAGPLWHAELSQR
;
A
#
# COMPACT_ATOMS: atom_id res chain seq x y z
N MET A 1 -15.63 -10.87 -1.48
CA MET A 1 -14.45 -10.54 -0.67
C MET A 1 -14.86 -10.51 0.78
N GLY A 2 -14.11 -11.16 1.67
CA GLY A 2 -14.24 -10.90 3.11
C GLY A 2 -13.73 -9.49 3.43
N PRO A 3 -14.03 -8.94 4.61
CA PRO A 3 -13.52 -7.64 5.00
C PRO A 3 -11.98 -7.68 5.07
N LEU A 4 -11.34 -6.71 4.43
CA LEU A 4 -9.90 -6.51 4.52
C LEU A 4 -9.56 -6.09 5.96
N GLY A 5 -8.59 -6.77 6.57
CA GLY A 5 -8.15 -6.55 7.95
C GLY A 5 -6.73 -7.03 8.14
N TYR A 6 -6.13 -6.72 9.29
CA TYR A 6 -4.73 -7.00 9.65
C TYR A 6 -4.22 -8.37 9.16
N ASP A 7 -4.94 -9.44 9.48
CA ASP A 7 -4.55 -10.82 9.17
C ASP A 7 -4.66 -11.17 7.67
N GLY A 8 -5.39 -10.38 6.89
CA GLY A 8 -5.66 -10.63 5.46
C GLY A 8 -4.95 -9.66 4.51
N LEU A 9 -4.08 -8.76 5.01
CA LEU A 9 -3.39 -7.78 4.18
C LEU A 9 -2.51 -8.44 3.13
N ARG A 10 -1.77 -9.50 3.52
CA ARG A 10 -0.89 -10.25 2.63
C ARG A 10 -1.67 -10.84 1.45
N GLU A 11 -2.76 -11.54 1.72
CA GLU A 11 -3.62 -12.15 0.71
C GLU A 11 -4.30 -11.09 -0.16
N SER A 12 -4.70 -9.95 0.44
CA SER A 12 -5.30 -8.85 -0.30
C SER A 12 -4.32 -8.21 -1.29
N LEU A 13 -3.05 -8.07 -0.92
CA LEU A 13 -2.01 -7.59 -1.84
C LEU A 13 -1.83 -8.56 -3.02
N ILE A 14 -1.81 -9.87 -2.75
CA ILE A 14 -1.72 -10.89 -3.82
C ILE A 14 -2.98 -10.85 -4.71
N GLU A 15 -4.17 -10.71 -4.13
CA GLU A 15 -5.43 -10.66 -4.89
C GLU A 15 -5.49 -9.43 -5.81
N PHE A 16 -5.09 -8.25 -5.32
CA PHE A 16 -5.11 -7.01 -6.10
C PHE A 16 -4.04 -6.95 -7.19
N PHE A 17 -2.82 -7.36 -6.85
CA PHE A 17 -1.64 -7.09 -7.67
C PHE A 17 -1.05 -8.34 -8.34
N GLY A 18 -1.45 -9.53 -7.90
CA GLY A 18 -0.99 -10.81 -8.46
C GLY A 18 0.47 -11.09 -8.19
N GLU A 19 1.13 -11.71 -9.18
CA GLU A 19 2.53 -12.13 -9.14
C GLU A 19 3.52 -11.03 -8.69
N PRO A 20 3.41 -9.76 -9.12
CA PRO A 20 4.24 -8.67 -8.59
C PRO A 20 4.23 -8.56 -7.06
N ALA A 21 3.06 -8.63 -6.42
CA ALA A 21 2.98 -8.56 -4.96
C ALA A 21 3.50 -9.84 -4.32
N GLU A 22 3.21 -11.00 -4.89
CA GLU A 22 3.69 -12.28 -4.37
C GLU A 22 5.22 -12.35 -4.33
N MET A 23 5.89 -11.91 -5.39
CA MET A 23 7.36 -11.84 -5.42
C MET A 23 7.93 -10.89 -4.35
N LEU A 24 7.37 -9.68 -4.24
CA LEU A 24 7.81 -8.69 -3.25
C LEU A 24 7.57 -9.16 -1.80
N ILE A 25 6.46 -9.86 -1.56
CA ILE A 25 6.17 -10.47 -0.26
C ILE A 25 7.22 -11.53 0.06
N LEU A 26 7.52 -12.42 -0.88
CA LEU A 26 8.56 -13.45 -0.68
C LEU A 26 9.92 -12.83 -0.40
N GLU A 27 10.30 -11.77 -1.12
CA GLU A 27 11.55 -11.04 -0.86
C GLU A 27 11.61 -10.45 0.56
N GLU A 28 10.52 -9.84 1.02
CA GLU A 28 10.42 -9.28 2.38
C GLU A 28 10.44 -10.37 3.45
N GLU A 29 9.73 -11.48 3.24
CA GLU A 29 9.69 -12.64 4.14
C GLU A 29 11.07 -13.30 4.26
N VAL A 30 11.78 -13.47 3.14
CA VAL A 30 13.15 -14.01 3.13
C VAL A 30 14.11 -13.06 3.86
N SER A 31 14.04 -11.76 3.58
CA SER A 31 14.87 -10.74 4.23
C SER A 31 14.71 -10.73 5.76
N GLU A 32 13.47 -10.91 6.24
CA GLU A 32 13.19 -10.99 7.67
C GLU A 32 13.83 -12.23 8.32
N VAL A 33 13.71 -13.39 7.66
CA VAL A 33 14.32 -14.64 8.15
C VAL A 33 15.85 -14.53 8.15
N GLU A 34 16.45 -13.97 7.10
CA GLU A 34 17.90 -13.75 7.02
C GLU A 34 18.41 -12.79 8.09
N SER A 35 17.59 -11.83 8.50
CA SER A 35 17.87 -10.90 9.61
C SER A 35 17.71 -11.54 11.00
N GLY A 36 17.38 -12.83 11.07
CA GLY A 36 17.14 -13.56 12.31
C GLY A 36 15.76 -13.33 12.93
N GLY A 37 14.85 -12.74 12.17
CA GLY A 37 13.45 -12.52 12.54
C GLY A 37 12.56 -13.72 12.25
N SER A 38 11.26 -13.49 12.33
CA SER A 38 10.22 -14.49 12.01
C SER A 38 9.21 -13.86 11.07
N VAL A 39 8.78 -14.61 10.04
CA VAL A 39 7.73 -14.16 9.12
C VAL A 39 6.45 -13.78 9.87
N ALA A 40 6.12 -14.52 10.94
CA ALA A 40 4.96 -14.22 11.79
C ALA A 40 5.10 -12.89 12.56
N ALA A 41 6.30 -12.30 12.62
CA ALA A 41 6.56 -11.01 13.24
C ALA A 41 6.53 -9.84 12.23
N LEU A 42 6.32 -10.10 10.94
CA LEU A 42 6.15 -9.03 9.95
C LEU A 42 4.86 -8.26 10.25
N SER A 43 5.02 -6.97 10.57
CA SER A 43 3.90 -6.09 10.83
C SER A 43 3.24 -5.61 9.53
N PRO A 44 1.94 -5.25 9.55
CA PRO A 44 1.26 -4.62 8.41
C PRO A 44 1.97 -3.37 7.94
N TYR A 45 2.63 -2.64 8.84
CA TYR A 45 3.45 -1.51 8.48
C TYR A 45 4.54 -1.90 7.48
N ARG A 46 5.20 -3.05 7.65
CA ARG A 46 6.23 -3.52 6.71
C ARG A 46 5.64 -3.90 5.36
N TYR A 47 4.50 -4.59 5.33
CA TYR A 47 3.81 -4.87 4.06
C TYR A 47 3.35 -3.58 3.36
N MET A 48 2.75 -2.65 4.10
CA MET A 48 2.31 -1.36 3.58
C MET A 48 3.49 -0.51 3.08
N SER A 49 4.62 -0.56 3.78
CA SER A 49 5.85 0.18 3.44
C SER A 49 6.60 -0.45 2.28
N ASN A 50 7.04 -1.68 2.42
CA ASN A 50 8.05 -2.27 1.56
C ASN A 50 7.41 -2.88 0.32
N VAL A 51 6.32 -3.63 0.51
CA VAL A 51 5.62 -4.28 -0.61
C VAL A 51 4.75 -3.26 -1.34
N PHE A 52 3.77 -2.67 -0.67
CA PHE A 52 2.82 -1.78 -1.34
C PHE A 52 3.47 -0.45 -1.76
N PHE A 53 3.99 0.32 -0.82
CA PHE A 53 4.47 1.67 -1.12
C PHE A 53 5.73 1.65 -2.00
N TYR A 54 6.82 1.04 -1.52
CA TYR A 54 8.09 1.03 -2.26
C TYR A 54 8.12 0.05 -3.42
N GLY A 55 7.44 -1.09 -3.32
CA GLY A 55 7.47 -2.13 -4.35
C GLY A 55 6.49 -1.90 -5.50
N LEU A 56 5.32 -1.27 -5.24
CA LEU A 56 4.27 -1.11 -6.25
C LEU A 56 3.99 0.36 -6.58
N LEU A 57 3.60 1.17 -5.59
CA LEU A 57 3.12 2.54 -5.83
C LEU A 57 4.24 3.48 -6.30
N VAL A 58 5.39 3.48 -5.63
CA VAL A 58 6.52 4.37 -5.99
C VAL A 58 7.01 4.09 -7.40
N PRO A 59 7.30 2.83 -7.82
CA PRO A 59 7.71 2.54 -9.19
C PRO A 59 6.65 2.93 -10.22
N ALA A 60 5.36 2.76 -9.90
CA ALA A 60 4.27 3.18 -10.78
C ALA A 60 4.24 4.70 -10.97
N LEU A 61 4.37 5.46 -9.88
CA LEU A 61 4.44 6.94 -9.90
C LEU A 61 5.69 7.44 -10.63
N GLU A 62 6.84 6.81 -10.46
CA GLU A 62 8.10 7.19 -11.11
C GLU A 62 8.08 6.93 -12.62
N ARG A 63 7.34 5.91 -13.07
CA ARG A 63 7.24 5.51 -14.48
C ARG A 63 6.00 6.06 -15.18
N ASP A 64 5.15 6.80 -14.46
CA ASP A 64 3.83 7.23 -14.94
C ASP A 64 2.98 6.06 -15.46
N ASP A 65 3.07 4.90 -14.80
CA ASP A 65 2.27 3.72 -15.11
C ASP A 65 0.85 3.90 -14.60
N THR A 66 0.05 4.63 -15.38
CA THR A 66 -1.34 4.99 -15.04
C THR A 66 -2.22 3.78 -14.70
N ALA A 67 -1.97 2.61 -15.30
CA ALA A 67 -2.72 1.40 -15.01
C ALA A 67 -2.39 0.86 -13.61
N MET A 68 -1.11 0.80 -13.25
CA MET A 68 -0.69 0.39 -11.91
C MET A 68 -1.05 1.43 -10.85
N ILE A 69 -0.93 2.72 -11.16
CA ILE A 69 -1.36 3.81 -10.27
C ILE A 69 -2.86 3.67 -9.94
N GLY A 70 -3.70 3.44 -10.95
CA GLY A 70 -5.13 3.22 -10.75
C GLY A 70 -5.42 2.05 -9.79
N LYS A 71 -4.77 0.90 -10.01
CA LYS A 71 -4.89 -0.26 -9.10
C LYS A 71 -4.43 0.05 -7.68
N CYS A 72 -3.34 0.80 -7.53
CA CYS A 72 -2.86 1.20 -6.22
C CYS A 72 -3.85 2.14 -5.53
N CYS A 73 -4.45 3.10 -6.24
CA CYS A 73 -5.50 3.96 -5.71
C CYS A 73 -6.74 3.18 -5.29
N ASP A 74 -7.17 2.19 -6.08
CA ASP A 74 -8.30 1.32 -5.74
C ASP A 74 -8.03 0.51 -4.47
N PHE A 75 -6.81 -0.01 -4.31
CA PHE A 75 -6.39 -0.71 -3.10
C PHE A 75 -6.38 0.21 -1.87
N VAL A 76 -5.84 1.42 -1.99
CA VAL A 76 -5.85 2.41 -0.89
C VAL A 76 -7.28 2.75 -0.48
N GLU A 77 -8.16 2.95 -1.46
CA GLU A 77 -9.56 3.21 -1.21
C GLU A 77 -10.24 2.05 -0.47
N GLU A 78 -9.90 0.80 -0.82
CA GLU A 78 -10.40 -0.38 -0.11
C GLU A 78 -9.89 -0.45 1.32
N VAL A 79 -8.60 -0.15 1.55
CA VAL A 79 -8.03 -0.06 2.90
C VAL A 79 -8.74 1.01 3.74
N LEU A 80 -9.06 2.16 3.16
CA LEU A 80 -9.77 3.24 3.86
C LEU A 80 -11.22 2.88 4.22
N ARG A 81 -11.85 1.95 3.50
CA ARG A 81 -13.20 1.43 3.81
C ARG A 81 -13.22 0.44 4.97
N THR A 82 -12.08 -0.10 5.36
CA THR A 82 -12.00 -1.05 6.47
C THR A 82 -12.29 -0.37 7.81
N ASP A 83 -12.81 -1.15 8.76
CA ASP A 83 -12.94 -0.75 10.16
C ASP A 83 -11.64 -0.98 10.96
N ASP A 84 -10.55 -1.35 10.30
CA ASP A 84 -9.26 -1.64 10.92
C ASP A 84 -8.43 -0.36 11.10
N ASP A 85 -8.48 0.20 12.31
CA ASP A 85 -7.76 1.42 12.66
C ASP A 85 -6.24 1.33 12.50
N GLU A 86 -5.65 0.17 12.82
CA GLU A 86 -4.20 -0.01 12.74
C GLU A 86 -3.75 0.01 11.27
N LEU A 87 -4.51 -0.66 10.40
CA LEU A 87 -4.21 -0.67 8.99
C LEU A 87 -4.39 0.71 8.35
N ARG A 88 -5.46 1.44 8.70
CA ARG A 88 -5.67 2.82 8.25
C ARG A 88 -4.57 3.77 8.73
N GLN A 89 -4.08 3.59 9.95
CA GLN A 89 -2.92 4.34 10.46
C GLN A 89 -1.63 4.01 9.70
N CYS A 90 -1.37 2.73 9.41
CA CYS A 90 -0.22 2.33 8.60
C CYS A 90 -0.25 2.99 7.22
N LEU A 91 -1.41 2.95 6.55
CA LEU A 91 -1.63 3.61 5.27
C LEU A 91 -1.37 5.13 5.38
N THR A 92 -1.97 5.78 6.38
CA THR A 92 -1.83 7.21 6.64
C THR A 92 -0.35 7.61 6.77
N ILE A 93 0.36 7.00 7.71
CA ILE A 93 1.74 7.35 8.07
C ILE A 93 2.68 7.06 6.91
N ARG A 94 2.51 5.91 6.24
CA ARG A 94 3.49 5.43 5.29
C ARG A 94 3.23 5.90 3.87
N VAL A 95 1.97 5.92 3.46
CA VAL A 95 1.56 6.17 2.08
C VAL A 95 1.10 7.61 1.92
N SER A 96 0.03 8.01 2.63
CA SER A 96 -0.59 9.32 2.43
C SER A 96 0.38 10.46 2.76
N GLU A 97 1.10 10.40 3.89
CA GLU A 97 2.11 11.41 4.23
C GLU A 97 3.26 11.47 3.22
N SER A 98 3.76 10.31 2.78
CA SER A 98 4.86 10.24 1.82
C SER A 98 4.46 10.78 0.44
N VAL A 99 3.25 10.49 -0.02
CA VAL A 99 2.70 11.01 -1.29
C VAL A 99 2.46 12.51 -1.18
N PHE A 100 1.84 12.97 -0.08
CA PHE A 100 1.54 14.38 0.15
C PHE A 100 2.80 15.26 0.13
N MET A 101 3.89 14.78 0.74
CA MET A 101 5.16 15.50 0.82
C MET A 101 5.85 15.67 -0.55
N ARG A 102 5.41 15.00 -1.61
CA ARG A 102 6.01 15.09 -2.96
C ARG A 102 5.00 15.66 -3.95
N ARG A 103 5.19 16.94 -4.32
CA ARG A 103 4.28 17.70 -5.22
C ARG A 103 3.87 16.96 -6.50
N GLN A 104 4.82 16.34 -7.19
CA GLN A 104 4.54 15.61 -8.43
C GLN A 104 3.71 14.33 -8.21
N TRP A 105 3.84 13.70 -7.05
CA TRP A 105 3.10 12.48 -6.71
C TRP A 105 1.70 12.80 -6.23
N ILE A 106 1.51 13.82 -5.40
CA ILE A 106 0.16 14.22 -4.96
C ILE A 106 -0.71 14.67 -6.13
N GLU A 107 -0.19 15.45 -7.08
CA GLU A 107 -0.96 15.86 -8.26
C GLU A 107 -1.39 14.64 -9.10
N THR A 108 -0.52 13.63 -9.22
CA THR A 108 -0.83 12.40 -9.94
C THR A 108 -1.82 11.52 -9.16
N ALA A 109 -1.60 11.32 -7.87
CA ALA A 109 -2.47 10.55 -7.00
C ALA A 109 -3.88 11.13 -6.97
N LEU A 110 -4.05 12.46 -6.82
CA LEU A 110 -5.36 13.11 -6.81
C LEU A 110 -6.17 12.90 -8.11
N ARG A 111 -5.51 12.69 -9.26
CA ARG A 111 -6.21 12.38 -10.52
C ARG A 111 -6.82 10.98 -10.55
N HIS A 112 -6.28 10.05 -9.77
CA HIS A 112 -6.68 8.64 -9.75
C HIS A 112 -7.30 8.20 -8.42
N ALA A 113 -7.19 9.01 -7.37
CA ALA A 113 -7.67 8.67 -6.04
C ALA A 113 -9.20 8.54 -6.02
N GLY A 114 -9.69 7.53 -5.30
CA GLY A 114 -11.09 7.42 -4.93
C GLY A 114 -11.51 8.53 -3.95
N PRO A 115 -12.81 8.65 -3.65
CA PRO A 115 -13.34 9.74 -2.83
C PRO A 115 -12.76 9.78 -1.41
N LEU A 116 -12.49 8.63 -0.77
CA LEU A 116 -11.93 8.61 0.58
C LEU A 116 -10.48 9.08 0.57
N TRP A 117 -9.66 8.54 -0.33
CA TRP A 117 -8.25 8.92 -0.37
C TRP A 117 -8.06 10.36 -0.86
N HIS A 118 -8.90 10.82 -1.81
CA HIS A 118 -8.90 12.21 -2.23
C HIS A 118 -9.24 13.15 -1.07
N ALA A 119 -10.25 12.82 -0.25
CA ALA A 119 -10.60 13.62 0.93
C ALA A 119 -9.44 13.65 1.93
N GLU A 120 -8.79 12.51 2.17
CA GLU A 120 -7.64 12.41 3.07
C GLU A 120 -6.45 13.27 2.59
N LEU A 121 -6.12 13.21 1.30
CA LEU A 121 -5.00 13.96 0.73
C LEU A 121 -5.27 15.46 0.64
N SER A 122 -6.54 15.87 0.53
CA SER A 122 -6.93 17.29 0.40
C SER A 122 -7.01 18.04 1.73
N GLN A 123 -7.05 17.32 2.85
CA GLN A 123 -7.15 17.89 4.19
C GLN A 123 -5.78 18.07 4.88
N ARG A 124 -4.72 17.69 4.19
CA ARG A 124 -3.33 17.82 4.64
C ARG A 124 -2.71 19.09 4.05
#